data_AF-A0AAJ1V800-F1
#
_entry.id   AF-A0AAJ1V800-F1
#
_cell.length_a   1.000
_cell.length_b   1.000
_cell.length_c   1.000
_cell.angle_alpha   90.00
_cell.angle_beta   90.00
_cell.angle_gamma   90.00
#
_symmetry.space_group_name_H-M   'P 1'
#
loop_
_entity.id
_entity.type
_entity.pdbx_description
1 polymer ?
#
loop_
_entity_poly.entity_id
_entity_poly.type
_entity_poly.pdbx_seq_one_letter_code
_entity_poly.pdbx_strand_id
1 'polypeptide(L)'
;MRTFELKHFIETFLVNKHGFQILLEESNLSKENHFKNFYFLHFDKAKYKEIEAILLSIEEGRIQELVNEQNYQANGKYFCRCCGYNTLSEFPNGTYEICEICFWEDDAYQTENPDEEGGANGISLIQGRNNFNEFGACEFEMKKNVRKPTEKEIRKTYD
;
A
#
# COMPACT_ATOMS: atom_id res chain seq x y z
N MET A 1 3.29 4.65 -6.34
CA MET A 1 4.67 5.20 -6.29
C MET A 1 5.64 4.05 -5.95
N ARG A 2 6.62 3.62 -6.76
CA ARG A 2 7.53 2.48 -6.49
C ARG A 2 8.39 2.71 -5.23
N THR A 3 8.92 1.66 -4.58
CA THR A 3 9.87 1.76 -3.44
C THR A 3 11.01 2.76 -3.66
N PHE A 4 11.43 2.91 -4.93
CA PHE A 4 12.42 3.89 -5.38
C PHE A 4 12.05 5.35 -5.07
N GLU A 5 10.77 5.71 -5.13
CA GLU A 5 10.32 7.10 -4.98
C GLU A 5 10.25 7.52 -3.51
N LEU A 6 9.87 6.63 -2.58
CA LEU A 6 9.99 6.87 -1.14
C LEU A 6 11.47 7.00 -0.74
N LYS A 7 12.32 6.09 -1.25
CA LYS A 7 13.77 6.18 -1.08
C LYS A 7 14.29 7.52 -1.59
N HIS A 8 13.96 7.90 -2.82
CA HIS A 8 14.40 9.16 -3.42
C HIS A 8 13.92 10.39 -2.63
N PHE A 9 12.70 10.37 -2.10
CA PHE A 9 12.19 11.42 -1.23
C PHE A 9 13.01 11.54 0.05
N ILE A 10 13.23 10.43 0.76
CA ILE A 10 14.02 10.42 2.01
C ILE A 10 15.46 10.86 1.73
N GLU A 11 16.08 10.37 0.65
CA GLU A 11 17.42 10.75 0.24
C GLU A 11 17.53 12.24 -0.06
N THR A 12 16.60 12.76 -0.88
CA THR A 12 16.54 14.18 -1.24
C THR A 12 16.32 15.05 0.00
N PHE A 13 15.46 14.62 0.92
CA PHE A 13 15.21 15.33 2.17
C PHE A 13 16.46 15.39 3.04
N LEU A 14 17.10 14.25 3.31
CA LEU A 14 18.29 14.19 4.16
C LEU A 14 19.48 14.95 3.55
N VAL A 15 19.69 14.88 2.24
CA VAL A 15 20.75 15.64 1.55
C VAL A 15 20.45 17.13 1.57
N ASN A 16 19.27 17.54 1.10
CA ASN A 16 18.99 18.96 0.85
C ASN A 16 18.64 19.75 2.13
N LYS A 17 18.01 19.12 3.12
CA LYS A 17 17.60 19.80 4.36
C LYS A 17 18.58 19.62 5.49
N HIS A 18 19.32 18.51 5.52
CA HIS A 18 20.20 18.17 6.64
C HIS A 18 21.66 17.90 6.24
N GLY A 19 22.01 17.97 4.96
CA GLY A 19 23.40 17.89 4.50
C GLY A 19 24.03 16.51 4.62
N PHE A 20 23.23 15.43 4.70
CA PHE A 20 23.79 14.09 4.73
C PHE A 20 24.43 13.71 3.39
N GLN A 21 25.55 12.99 3.46
CA GLN A 21 26.15 12.32 2.31
C GLN A 21 25.68 10.86 2.30
N ILE A 22 25.05 10.43 1.21
CA ILE A 22 24.62 9.05 1.03
C ILE A 22 25.75 8.28 0.34
N LEU A 23 26.17 7.19 0.94
CA LEU A 23 27.16 6.28 0.36
C LEU A 23 26.42 5.21 -0.45
N LEU A 24 26.65 5.18 -1.77
CA LEU A 24 26.18 4.10 -2.62
C LEU A 24 27.23 2.99 -2.61
N GLU A 25 26.96 1.87 -1.95
CA GLU A 25 27.77 0.66 -2.10
C GLU A 25 27.11 -0.29 -3.11
N GLU A 26 27.86 -0.67 -4.15
CA GLU A 26 27.45 -1.73 -5.07
C GLU A 26 27.52 -3.07 -4.35
N SER A 27 26.37 -3.57 -3.89
CA SER A 27 26.33 -4.93 -3.33
C SER A 27 26.48 -5.97 -4.44
N ASN A 28 27.52 -6.80 -4.33
CA ASN A 28 27.76 -7.99 -5.17
C ASN A 28 26.77 -9.13 -4.83
N LEU A 29 25.47 -8.91 -5.02
CA LEU A 29 24.45 -9.94 -4.82
C LEU A 29 24.04 -10.54 -6.17
N SER A 30 24.24 -11.86 -6.29
CA SER A 30 24.01 -12.66 -7.50
C SER A 30 22.66 -12.39 -8.16
N LYS A 31 22.67 -12.34 -9.50
CA LYS A 31 21.55 -12.01 -10.41
C LYS A 31 20.25 -12.82 -10.27
N GLU A 32 20.19 -13.83 -9.41
CA GLU A 32 18.98 -14.65 -9.17
C GLU A 32 17.97 -14.04 -8.18
N ASN A 33 18.33 -12.97 -7.47
CA ASN A 33 17.49 -12.38 -6.44
C ASN A 33 16.98 -10.98 -6.80
N HIS A 34 16.50 -10.79 -8.03
CA HIS A 34 15.96 -9.50 -8.49
C HIS A 34 14.77 -8.98 -7.66
N PHE A 35 14.15 -9.84 -6.83
CA PHE A 35 13.10 -9.50 -5.86
C PHE A 35 13.57 -9.25 -4.42
N LYS A 36 14.86 -9.47 -4.09
CA LYS A 36 15.45 -9.20 -2.76
C LYS A 36 16.31 -7.93 -2.70
N ASN A 37 16.18 -7.03 -3.66
CA ASN A 37 16.66 -5.67 -3.51
C ASN A 37 15.71 -4.89 -2.60
N PHE A 38 15.58 -5.30 -1.34
CA PHE A 38 15.14 -4.37 -0.31
C PHE A 38 16.19 -3.27 -0.30
N TYR A 39 15.80 -2.12 -0.85
CA TYR A 39 16.58 -0.91 -0.97
C TYR A 39 16.84 -0.36 0.44
N PHE A 40 17.82 -0.92 1.14
CA PHE A 40 18.29 -0.39 2.40
C PHE A 40 18.94 0.96 2.14
N LEU A 41 18.47 2.00 2.85
CA LEU A 41 19.21 3.24 2.95
C LEU A 41 20.45 2.95 3.81
N HIS A 42 21.62 2.93 3.20
CA HIS A 42 22.87 2.76 3.91
C HIS A 42 23.38 4.13 4.36
N PHE A 43 23.41 4.34 5.67
CA PHE A 43 24.07 5.49 6.27
C PHE A 43 25.27 5.02 7.09
N ASP A 44 26.14 5.95 7.46
CA ASP A 44 27.13 5.67 8.50
C ASP A 44 26.38 5.28 9.79
N LYS A 45 26.74 4.15 10.38
CA LYS A 45 26.16 3.67 11.65
C LYS A 45 26.26 4.72 12.76
N ALA A 46 27.28 5.57 12.74
CA ALA A 46 27.43 6.69 13.68
C ALA A 46 26.32 7.74 13.54
N LYS A 47 25.66 7.81 12.38
CA LYS A 47 24.62 8.77 12.02
C LYS A 47 23.19 8.26 12.21
N TYR A 48 23.00 6.99 12.56
CA TYR A 48 21.66 6.38 12.62
C TYR A 48 20.72 7.07 13.59
N LYS A 49 21.18 7.40 14.80
CA LYS A 49 20.36 8.10 15.81
C LYS A 49 19.98 9.51 15.37
N GLU A 50 20.86 10.18 14.64
CA GLU A 50 20.62 11.52 14.11
C GLU A 50 19.57 11.48 12.99
N ILE A 51 19.68 10.50 12.09
CA ILE A 51 18.73 10.28 10.99
C ILE A 51 17.38 9.84 11.52
N GLU A 52 17.33 8.94 12.50
CA GLU A 52 16.10 8.51 13.16
C GLU A 52 15.38 9.70 13.80
N ALA A 53 16.09 10.54 14.56
CA ALA A 53 15.52 11.75 15.14
C ALA A 53 15.01 12.75 14.08
N ILE A 54 15.71 12.87 12.95
CA ILE A 54 15.30 13.74 11.84
C ILE A 54 14.05 13.20 11.16
N LEU A 55 14.01 11.90 10.84
CA LEU A 55 12.84 11.26 10.24
C LEU A 55 11.59 11.40 11.14
N LEU A 56 11.78 11.31 12.45
CA LEU A 56 10.73 11.54 13.46
C LEU A 56 10.33 13.02 13.60
N SER A 57 11.15 13.96 13.15
CA SER A 57 10.89 15.41 13.21
C SER A 57 10.31 15.99 11.92
N ILE A 58 10.29 15.23 10.83
CA ILE A 58 9.65 15.64 9.58
C ILE A 58 8.16 15.76 9.86
N GLU A 59 7.57 16.95 9.65
CA GLU A 59 6.16 17.23 9.92
C GLU A 59 5.29 16.02 9.54
N GLU A 60 4.66 15.46 10.58
CA GLU A 60 4.26 14.05 10.69
C GLU A 60 3.28 13.56 9.61
N GLY A 61 2.70 14.46 8.81
CA GLY A 61 1.69 14.11 7.80
C GLY A 61 2.27 13.43 6.56
N ARG A 62 3.31 13.99 5.93
CA ARG A 62 3.70 13.60 4.56
C ARG A 62 4.47 12.29 4.50
N ILE A 63 5.36 12.01 5.45
CA ILE A 63 6.06 10.71 5.47
C ILE A 63 5.10 9.60 5.86
N GLN A 64 4.22 9.85 6.83
CA GLN A 64 3.23 8.86 7.24
C GLN A 64 2.28 8.52 6.09
N GLU A 65 1.81 9.52 5.36
CA GLU A 65 1.02 9.35 4.14
C GLU A 65 1.77 8.50 3.09
N LEU A 66 3.02 8.87 2.77
CA LEU A 66 3.84 8.13 1.81
C LEU A 66 4.11 6.69 2.23
N VAL A 67 4.41 6.44 3.50
CA VAL A 67 4.61 5.09 4.04
C VAL A 67 3.31 4.30 3.99
N ASN A 68 2.17 4.93 4.31
CA ASN A 68 0.86 4.31 4.24
C ASN A 68 0.51 3.93 2.79
N GLU A 69 0.72 4.81 1.82
CA GLU A 69 0.52 4.51 0.40
C GLU A 69 1.40 3.34 -0.06
N GLN A 70 2.68 3.31 0.31
CA GLN A 70 3.59 2.21 -0.02
C GLN A 70 3.12 0.88 0.57
N ASN A 71 2.67 0.91 1.82
CA ASN A 71 2.10 -0.25 2.51
C ASN A 71 0.75 -0.69 1.91
N TYR A 72 0.15 0.13 1.05
CA TYR A 72 -1.14 -0.11 0.42
C TYR A 72 -1.06 -0.55 -1.04
N GLN A 73 0.14 -0.83 -1.58
CA GLN A 73 0.29 -1.33 -2.94
C GLN A 73 1.27 -2.50 -3.04
N ALA A 74 1.10 -3.29 -4.11
CA ALA A 74 2.05 -4.28 -4.58
C ALA A 74 1.97 -4.36 -6.11
N ASN A 75 3.08 -4.66 -6.78
CA ASN A 75 3.12 -4.85 -8.24
C ASN A 75 2.50 -3.70 -9.07
N GLY A 76 2.57 -2.46 -8.56
CA GLY A 76 2.01 -1.27 -9.23
C GLY A 76 0.49 -1.14 -9.14
N LYS A 77 -0.16 -1.85 -8.22
CA LYS A 77 -1.59 -1.81 -7.94
C LYS A 77 -1.85 -1.69 -6.44
N TYR A 78 -2.98 -1.11 -6.07
CA TYR A 78 -3.37 -0.88 -4.69
C TYR A 78 -4.32 -1.96 -4.18
N PHE A 79 -4.22 -2.28 -2.89
CA PHE A 79 -5.06 -3.28 -2.25
C PHE A 79 -6.52 -2.81 -2.21
N CYS A 80 -7.47 -3.69 -2.52
CA CYS A 80 -8.88 -3.41 -2.31
C CYS A 80 -9.20 -3.50 -0.81
N ARG A 81 -9.80 -2.45 -0.23
CA ARG A 81 -10.20 -2.37 1.19
C ARG A 81 -11.13 -3.50 1.64
N CYS A 82 -11.86 -4.11 0.71
CA CYS A 82 -12.77 -5.22 0.96
C CYS A 82 -12.06 -6.59 0.92
N CYS A 83 -11.50 -7.00 -0.21
CA CYS A 83 -10.93 -8.36 -0.33
C CYS A 83 -9.45 -8.48 0.04
N GLY A 84 -8.74 -7.35 0.06
CA GLY A 84 -7.33 -7.27 0.37
C GLY A 84 -6.39 -7.59 -0.80
N TYR A 85 -6.89 -7.85 -2.01
CA TYR A 85 -6.03 -8.07 -3.19
C TYR A 85 -5.63 -6.76 -3.87
N ASN A 86 -4.42 -6.68 -4.42
CA ASN A 86 -3.89 -5.51 -5.14
C ASN A 86 -4.46 -5.37 -6.56
N THR A 87 -5.75 -5.07 -6.68
CA THR A 87 -6.44 -4.95 -7.97
C THR A 87 -6.56 -3.52 -8.49
N LEU A 88 -6.54 -2.54 -7.57
CA LEU A 88 -6.93 -1.17 -7.90
C LEU A 88 -5.78 -0.42 -8.58
N SER A 89 -6.12 0.36 -9.60
CA SER A 89 -5.18 1.21 -10.33
C SER A 89 -4.72 2.43 -9.55
N GLU A 90 -5.56 2.94 -8.65
CA GLU A 90 -5.32 4.14 -7.86
C GLU A 90 -5.44 3.86 -6.35
N PHE A 91 -4.90 4.78 -5.53
CA PHE A 91 -4.97 4.64 -4.08
C PHE A 91 -6.43 4.74 -3.62
N PRO A 92 -6.96 3.79 -2.83
CA PRO A 92 -8.38 3.71 -2.51
C PRO A 92 -8.78 4.72 -1.44
N ASN A 93 -9.12 5.92 -1.91
CA ASN A 93 -9.60 7.06 -1.14
C ASN A 93 -10.93 7.61 -1.70
N GLY A 94 -11.75 6.74 -2.31
CA GLY A 94 -13.00 7.09 -2.97
C GLY A 94 -12.82 7.33 -4.47
N THR A 95 -12.08 6.46 -5.15
CA THR A 95 -11.85 6.54 -6.60
C THR A 95 -13.03 6.00 -7.42
N TYR A 96 -14.00 5.35 -6.78
CA TYR A 96 -15.11 4.64 -7.42
C TYR A 96 -14.65 3.49 -8.34
N GLU A 97 -13.39 3.06 -8.21
CA GLU A 97 -12.90 1.91 -8.95
C GLU A 97 -13.51 0.62 -8.38
N ILE A 98 -14.04 -0.23 -9.26
CA ILE A 98 -14.64 -1.51 -8.88
C ILE A 98 -13.56 -2.60 -8.89
N CYS A 99 -13.39 -3.27 -7.75
CA CYS A 99 -12.47 -4.40 -7.63
C CYS A 99 -12.95 -5.60 -8.45
N GLU A 100 -12.17 -6.07 -9.43
CA GLU A 100 -12.54 -7.22 -10.26
C GLU A 100 -12.57 -8.57 -9.50
N ILE A 101 -11.98 -8.65 -8.30
CA ILE A 101 -11.89 -9.88 -7.50
C ILE A 101 -13.08 -10.04 -6.54
N CYS A 102 -13.60 -8.95 -5.98
CA CYS A 102 -14.74 -9.03 -5.06
C CYS A 102 -15.92 -8.17 -5.44
N PHE A 103 -15.80 -7.33 -6.45
CA PHE A 103 -16.82 -6.39 -6.93
C PHE A 103 -17.18 -5.26 -5.96
N TRP A 104 -16.31 -4.97 -4.99
CA TRP A 104 -16.44 -3.79 -4.14
C TRP A 104 -16.06 -2.53 -4.91
N GLU A 105 -16.89 -1.49 -4.85
CA GLU A 105 -16.61 -0.15 -5.38
C GLU A 105 -15.88 0.69 -4.31
N ASP A 106 -14.73 1.26 -4.67
CA ASP A 106 -13.98 2.10 -3.74
C ASP A 106 -14.74 3.38 -3.36
N ASP A 107 -15.09 3.50 -2.08
CA ASP A 107 -15.94 4.55 -1.55
C ASP A 107 -15.26 5.16 -0.31
N ALA A 108 -15.08 6.48 -0.32
CA ALA A 108 -14.41 7.21 0.76
C ALA A 108 -15.22 7.15 2.07
N TYR A 109 -16.55 7.22 1.97
CA TYR A 109 -17.43 7.23 3.14
C TYR A 109 -17.38 5.89 3.88
N GLN A 110 -17.53 4.77 3.17
CA GLN A 110 -17.47 3.42 3.72
C GLN A 110 -16.04 3.00 4.07
N THR A 111 -15.04 3.70 3.54
CA THR A 111 -13.66 3.61 3.98
C THR A 111 -13.46 4.22 5.37
N GLU A 112 -14.05 5.39 5.63
CA GLU A 112 -13.97 6.10 6.91
C GLU A 112 -14.91 5.49 7.96
N ASN A 113 -16.05 4.95 7.53
CA ASN A 113 -17.11 4.37 8.35
C ASN A 113 -17.36 2.90 7.95
N PRO A 114 -16.43 1.97 8.29
CA PRO A 114 -16.41 0.63 7.73
C PRO A 114 -17.55 -0.29 8.20
N ASP A 115 -18.24 0.08 9.27
CA ASP A 115 -19.42 -0.58 9.82
C ASP A 115 -20.74 -0.02 9.29
N GLU A 116 -20.71 1.12 8.59
CA GLU A 116 -21.91 1.75 8.06
C GLU A 116 -22.27 1.28 6.63
N GLU A 117 -23.59 1.17 6.41
CA GLU A 117 -24.20 0.85 5.12
C GLU A 117 -24.60 2.13 4.36
N GLY A 118 -25.00 2.02 3.10
CA GLY A 118 -25.62 3.12 2.35
C GLY A 118 -24.68 4.06 1.58
N GLY A 119 -23.40 3.68 1.43
CA GLY A 119 -22.49 4.31 0.46
C GLY A 119 -22.68 3.75 -0.96
N ALA A 120 -21.63 3.78 -1.78
CA ALA A 120 -21.66 3.16 -3.12
C ALA A 120 -22.00 1.65 -3.08
N ASN A 121 -21.63 0.97 -1.99
CA ASN A 121 -21.95 -0.42 -1.75
C ASN A 121 -23.14 -0.51 -0.80
N GLY A 122 -24.14 -1.32 -1.14
CA GLY A 122 -25.37 -1.44 -0.34
C GLY A 122 -25.15 -1.99 1.08
N ILE A 123 -24.06 -2.73 1.28
CA ILE A 123 -23.61 -3.30 2.56
C ILE A 123 -22.39 -2.55 3.11
N SER A 124 -22.06 -2.75 4.39
CA SER A 124 -20.87 -2.17 5.00
C SER A 124 -19.57 -2.84 4.56
N LEU A 125 -18.45 -2.14 4.71
CA LEU A 125 -17.13 -2.67 4.34
C LEU A 125 -16.76 -3.92 5.16
N ILE A 126 -17.14 -3.97 6.44
CA ILE A 126 -16.95 -5.14 7.31
C ILE A 126 -17.79 -6.32 6.81
N GLN A 127 -19.05 -6.10 6.44
CA GLN A 127 -19.88 -7.15 5.85
C GLN A 127 -19.27 -7.65 4.53
N GLY A 128 -18.79 -6.76 3.66
CA GLY A 128 -18.14 -7.11 2.40
C GLY A 128 -16.88 -7.97 2.60
N ARG A 129 -16.05 -7.65 3.61
CA ARG A 129 -14.89 -8.46 4.00
C ARG A 129 -15.29 -9.87 4.41
N ASN A 130 -16.30 -9.99 5.26
CA ASN A 130 -16.80 -11.28 5.74
C ASN A 130 -17.36 -12.13 4.60
N ASN A 131 -18.20 -11.52 3.76
CA ASN A 131 -18.77 -12.11 2.56
C ASN A 131 -17.70 -12.61 1.58
N PHE A 132 -16.65 -11.83 1.36
CA PHE A 132 -15.53 -12.26 0.51
C PHE A 132 -14.82 -13.49 1.08
N ASN A 133 -14.59 -13.52 2.40
CA ASN A 133 -14.00 -14.68 3.07
C ASN A 133 -14.89 -15.92 2.98
N GLU A 134 -16.21 -15.77 3.02
CA GLU A 134 -17.17 -16.86 2.97
C GLU A 134 -17.38 -17.42 1.56
N PHE A 135 -17.60 -16.54 0.57
CA PHE A 135 -18.03 -16.97 -0.77
C PHE A 135 -17.35 -16.28 -1.95
N GLY A 136 -16.36 -15.40 -1.71
CA GLY A 136 -15.48 -14.84 -2.74
C GLY A 136 -16.01 -13.60 -3.47
N ALA A 137 -17.01 -12.90 -2.94
CA ALA A 137 -17.49 -11.60 -3.45
C ALA A 137 -17.93 -10.69 -2.28
N CYS A 138 -18.05 -9.38 -2.51
CA CYS A 138 -18.56 -8.45 -1.50
C CYS A 138 -20.01 -8.74 -1.15
N GLU A 139 -20.83 -9.08 -2.14
CA GLU A 139 -22.23 -9.48 -1.99
C GLU A 139 -22.47 -10.76 -2.78
N PHE A 140 -23.39 -11.61 -2.30
CA PHE A 140 -23.62 -12.93 -2.90
C PHE A 140 -24.02 -12.83 -4.38
N GLU A 141 -24.87 -11.86 -4.72
CA GLU A 141 -25.35 -11.61 -6.09
C GLU A 141 -24.23 -11.15 -7.04
N MET A 142 -23.13 -10.60 -6.50
CA MET A 142 -22.02 -10.08 -7.29
C MET A 142 -21.03 -11.17 -7.69
N LYS A 143 -21.19 -12.42 -7.23
CA LYS A 143 -20.36 -13.55 -7.66
C LYS A 143 -20.33 -13.77 -9.18
N LYS A 144 -21.37 -13.32 -9.88
CA LYS A 144 -21.42 -13.36 -11.37
C LYS A 144 -20.48 -12.36 -12.05
N ASN A 145 -20.01 -11.35 -11.31
CA ASN A 145 -19.17 -10.26 -11.82
C ASN A 145 -17.71 -10.35 -11.37
N VAL A 146 -17.35 -11.34 -10.54
CA VAL A 146 -15.98 -11.50 -10.04
C VAL A 146 -15.14 -12.45 -10.90
N ARG A 147 -13.83 -12.24 -10.89
CA ARG A 147 -12.85 -13.21 -11.40
C ARG A 147 -11.98 -13.75 -10.26
N LYS A 148 -11.31 -14.87 -10.53
CA LYS A 148 -10.28 -15.39 -9.61
C LYS A 148 -9.04 -14.47 -9.63
N PRO A 149 -8.33 -14.35 -8.49
CA PRO A 149 -7.00 -13.75 -8.46
C PRO A 149 -6.02 -14.54 -9.34
N THR A 150 -5.07 -13.83 -9.93
CA THR A 150 -3.90 -14.37 -10.63
C THR A 150 -2.75 -14.60 -9.66
N GLU A 151 -1.75 -15.37 -10.07
CA GLU A 151 -0.56 -15.66 -9.23
C GLU A 151 0.27 -14.41 -8.88
N LYS A 152 0.13 -13.31 -9.64
CA LYS A 152 0.83 -12.05 -9.40
C LYS A 152 0.08 -11.13 -8.44
N GLU A 153 -1.19 -11.42 -8.16
CA GLU A 153 -2.01 -10.61 -7.25
C GLU A 153 -1.80 -11.11 -5.82
N ILE A 154 -1.31 -10.21 -4.97
CA ILE A 154 -0.99 -10.45 -3.58
C ILE A 154 -2.18 -10.02 -2.74
N ARG A 155 -2.46 -10.79 -1.68
CA ARG A 155 -3.50 -10.47 -0.71
C ARG A 155 -2.89 -10.01 0.62
N LYS A 156 -3.37 -8.88 1.14
CA LYS A 156 -3.15 -8.43 2.51
C LYS A 156 -4.39 -8.76 3.34
N THR A 157 -4.23 -9.44 4.47
CA THR A 157 -5.31 -9.62 5.44
C THR A 157 -5.38 -8.38 6.34
N TYR A 158 -6.59 -7.96 6.68
CA TYR A 158 -6.83 -6.93 7.69
C TYR A 158 -7.12 -7.66 9.00
N ASP A 159 -6.27 -7.45 10.01
CA ASP A 159 -6.46 -7.97 11.38
C ASP A 159 -7.49 -7.13 12.14
#